data_AF-A0A7C4NB66-F1
#
_entry.id   AF-A0A7C4NB66-F1
#
_cell.length_a   1.000
_cell.length_b   1.000
_cell.length_c   1.000
_cell.angle_alpha   90.00
_cell.angle_beta   90.00
_cell.angle_gamma   90.00
#
_symmetry.space_group_name_H-M   'P 1'
#
loop_
_entity.id
_entity.type
_entity.pdbx_description
1 polymer ?
#
loop_
_entity_poly.entity_id
_entity_poly.type
_entity_poly.pdbx_seq_one_letter_code
_entity_poly.pdbx_strand_id
1 'polypeptide(L)'
;CASLLPFVLAANINALRSRAPNLPVLQRYAEVAQILTGTSTAGAEDAIGWLHNLCADLNVPTLAQYGLTPADIPTIVAQAQQASSMKGNPIALTPEELSEILHRAL
;
A
#
# COMPACT_ATOMS: atom_id res chain seq x y z
N CYS A 1 -10.82 0.36 1.30
CA CYS A 1 -9.67 1.27 1.44
C CYS A 1 -8.76 0.89 2.61
N ALA A 2 -9.27 0.79 3.84
CA ALA A 2 -8.45 0.51 5.02
C ALA A 2 -7.61 -0.79 4.90
N SER A 3 -8.23 -1.91 4.52
CA SER A 3 -7.54 -3.20 4.34
C SER A 3 -6.42 -3.19 3.30
N LEU A 4 -6.48 -2.29 2.32
CA LEU A 4 -5.48 -2.16 1.25
C LEU A 4 -4.30 -1.27 1.66
N LEU A 5 -4.49 -0.34 2.60
CA LEU A 5 -3.53 0.72 2.88
C LEU A 5 -2.14 0.23 3.30
N PRO A 6 -1.99 -0.77 4.22
CA PRO A 6 -0.66 -1.27 4.58
C PRO A 6 0.09 -1.87 3.38
N PHE A 7 -0.63 -2.60 2.52
CA PHE A 7 -0.06 -3.28 1.36
C PHE A 7 0.31 -2.31 0.23
N VAL A 8 -0.54 -1.31 -0.04
CA VAL A 8 -0.25 -0.25 -1.01
C VAL A 8 0.94 0.59 -0.57
N LEU A 9 1.02 0.93 0.72
CA LEU A 9 2.15 1.67 1.27
C LEU A 9 3.46 0.89 1.13
N ALA A 10 3.45 -0.41 1.44
CA ALA A 10 4.60 -1.29 1.24
C ALA A 10 5.04 -1.37 -0.23
N ALA A 11 4.09 -1.55 -1.15
CA ALA A 11 4.37 -1.59 -2.58
C ALA A 11 4.96 -0.28 -3.11
N ASN A 12 4.41 0.87 -2.68
CA ASN A 12 4.94 2.18 -3.06
C ASN A 12 6.37 2.39 -2.55
N ILE A 13 6.67 2.04 -1.29
CA ILE A 13 8.02 2.17 -0.74
C ILE A 13 9.00 1.29 -1.51
N ASN A 14 8.65 0.03 -1.77
CA ASN A 14 9.49 -0.89 -2.52
C ASN A 14 9.75 -0.40 -3.95
N ALA A 15 8.70 0.02 -4.64
CA ALA A 15 8.78 0.58 -5.99
C ALA A 15 9.66 1.83 -6.02
N LEU A 16 9.49 2.74 -5.06
CA LEU A 16 10.29 3.97 -4.95
C LEU A 16 11.76 3.64 -4.69
N ARG A 17 12.09 2.77 -3.74
CA ARG A 17 13.48 2.37 -3.49
C ARG A 17 14.14 1.71 -4.69
N SER A 18 13.39 0.89 -5.44
CA SER A 18 13.93 0.17 -6.59
C SER A 18 14.08 1.05 -7.83
N ARG A 19 13.06 1.85 -8.16
CA ARG A 19 12.94 2.54 -9.45
C ARG A 19 13.19 4.05 -9.35
N ALA A 20 13.08 4.63 -8.17
CA ALA A 20 13.19 6.07 -7.97
C ALA A 20 13.73 6.48 -6.58
N PRO A 21 14.88 5.93 -6.12
CA PRO A 21 15.35 6.06 -4.73
C PRO A 21 15.68 7.49 -4.30
N ASN A 22 15.92 8.38 -5.27
CA ASN A 22 16.28 9.77 -5.03
C ASN A 22 15.05 10.71 -4.98
N LEU A 23 13.82 10.20 -5.12
CA LEU A 23 12.63 11.05 -5.03
C LEU A 23 12.36 11.48 -3.58
N PRO A 24 12.05 12.77 -3.34
CA PRO A 24 11.77 13.29 -1.99
C PRO A 24 10.60 12.60 -1.28
N VAL A 25 9.70 11.95 -2.03
CA VAL A 25 8.53 11.29 -1.46
C VAL A 25 8.87 10.11 -0.53
N LEU A 26 10.04 9.49 -0.68
CA LEU A 26 10.48 8.45 0.26
C LEU A 26 10.69 9.03 1.67
N GLN A 27 11.18 10.27 1.77
CA GLN A 27 11.31 10.97 3.05
C GLN A 27 9.95 11.28 3.68
N ARG A 28 8.93 11.58 2.85
CA ARG A 28 7.56 11.77 3.33
C ARG A 28 6.98 10.51 3.96
N TYR A 29 7.31 9.32 3.45
CA TYR A 29 6.90 8.08 4.11
C TYR A 29 7.59 7.88 5.47
N ALA A 30 8.85 8.28 5.63
CA ALA A 30 9.51 8.28 6.93
C ALA A 30 8.85 9.29 7.90
N GLU A 31 8.50 10.49 7.44
CA GLU A 31 7.76 11.48 8.23
C GLU A 31 6.40 10.92 8.70
N VAL A 32 5.66 10.25 7.81
CA VAL A 32 4.42 9.56 8.16
C VAL A 32 4.68 8.50 9.23
N ALA A 33 5.72 7.67 9.09
CA ALA A 33 6.06 6.66 10.10
C ALA A 33 6.37 7.29 11.47
N GLN A 34 7.09 8.41 11.50
CA GLN A 34 7.41 9.13 12.73
C GLN A 34 6.15 9.69 13.40
N ILE A 35 5.22 10.25 12.63
CA ILE A 35 3.93 10.74 13.13
C ILE A 35 3.11 9.59 13.74
N LEU A 36 2.99 8.47 13.02
CA LEU A 36 2.15 7.35 13.45
C LEU A 36 2.72 6.63 14.68
N THR A 37 4.03 6.43 14.69
CA THR A 37 4.72 5.70 15.77
C THR A 37 5.11 6.59 16.96
N GLY A 38 5.09 7.90 16.80
CA GLY A 38 5.64 8.85 17.78
C GLY A 38 7.17 8.76 17.94
N THR A 39 7.88 8.06 17.04
CA THR A 39 9.32 7.80 17.15
C THR A 39 10.07 8.58 16.08
N SER A 40 10.89 9.55 16.47
CA SER A 40 11.59 10.45 15.55
C SER A 40 12.62 9.77 14.64
N THR A 41 13.08 8.57 15.01
CA THR A 41 14.01 7.76 14.21
C THR A 41 13.31 6.72 13.34
N ALA A 42 11.97 6.69 13.30
CA ALA A 42 11.24 5.72 12.49
C ALA A 42 11.52 5.92 10.99
N GLY A 43 11.74 4.81 10.30
CA GLY A 43 11.87 4.71 8.86
C GLY A 43 10.53 4.47 8.18
N ALA A 44 10.49 4.64 6.85
CA ALA A 44 9.27 4.47 6.06
C ALA A 44 8.58 3.12 6.28
N GLU A 45 9.36 2.05 6.45
CA GLU A 45 8.89 0.69 6.66
C GLU A 45 8.16 0.49 8.00
N ASP A 46 8.48 1.29 9.03
CA ASP A 46 7.85 1.17 10.35
C ASP A 46 6.36 1.52 10.30
N ALA A 47 5.94 2.37 9.35
CA ALA A 47 4.52 2.66 9.11
C ALA A 47 3.74 1.43 8.64
N ILE A 48 4.37 0.46 7.96
CA ILE A 48 3.70 -0.73 7.43
C ILE A 48 3.18 -1.58 8.59
N GLY A 49 4.07 -1.93 9.52
CA GLY A 49 3.71 -2.71 10.71
C GLY A 49 2.69 -2.00 11.59
N TRP A 50 2.87 -0.69 11.79
CA TRP A 50 1.92 0.12 12.55
C TRP A 50 0.51 0.10 11.93
N LEU A 51 0.40 0.24 10.60
CA LEU A 51 -0.89 0.21 9.91
C LEU A 51 -1.55 -1.17 9.91
N HIS A 52 -0.76 -2.25 9.86
CA HIS A 52 -1.29 -3.60 10.05
C HIS A 52 -1.90 -3.76 11.45
N ASN A 53 -1.19 -3.32 12.49
CA ASN A 53 -1.70 -3.38 13.86
C ASN A 53 -2.97 -2.55 14.01
N LEU A 54 -3.01 -1.33 13.44
CA LEU A 54 -4.21 -0.51 13.47
C LEU A 54 -5.40 -1.19 12.78
N CYS A 55 -5.19 -1.83 11.63
CA CYS A 55 -6.25 -2.57 10.95
C CYS A 55 -6.77 -3.73 11.81
N ALA A 56 -5.88 -4.43 12.52
CA ALA A 56 -6.24 -5.50 13.43
C ALA A 56 -7.03 -4.98 14.64
N ASP A 57 -6.54 -3.93 15.30
CA ASP A 57 -7.18 -3.30 16.46
C ASP A 57 -8.60 -2.80 16.13
N LEU A 58 -8.78 -2.28 14.92
CA LEU A 58 -10.07 -1.79 14.42
C LEU A 58 -10.93 -2.89 13.78
N ASN A 59 -10.47 -4.15 13.77
CA ASN A 59 -11.16 -5.29 13.14
C ASN A 59 -11.57 -5.01 11.68
N VAL A 60 -10.66 -4.39 10.92
CA VAL A 60 -10.89 -4.07 9.50
C VAL A 60 -11.00 -5.38 8.70
N PRO A 61 -12.12 -5.62 7.98
CA PRO A 61 -12.28 -6.86 7.23
C PRO A 61 -11.32 -6.97 6.03
N THR A 62 -10.89 -8.19 5.72
CA THR A 62 -10.09 -8.49 4.52
C THR A 62 -10.94 -8.39 3.25
N LEU A 63 -10.31 -8.40 2.07
CA LEU A 63 -11.04 -8.41 0.81
C LEU A 63 -11.85 -9.70 0.61
N ALA A 64 -11.37 -10.86 1.08
CA ALA A 64 -12.14 -12.10 1.01
C ALA A 64 -13.40 -12.04 1.88
N GLN A 65 -13.37 -11.35 3.02
CA GLN A 65 -14.58 -11.13 3.85
C GLN A 65 -15.61 -10.24 3.15
N TYR A 66 -15.20 -9.44 2.15
CA TYR A 66 -16.09 -8.72 1.25
C TYR A 66 -16.50 -9.52 0.01
N GLY A 67 -16.07 -10.79 -0.09
CA GLY A 67 -16.42 -11.69 -1.19
C GLY A 67 -15.50 -11.62 -2.40
N LEU A 68 -14.36 -10.92 -2.31
CA LEU A 68 -13.37 -10.89 -3.39
C LEU A 68 -12.60 -12.20 -3.44
N THR A 69 -12.38 -12.73 -4.64
CA THR A 69 -11.65 -13.97 -4.87
C THR A 69 -10.42 -13.73 -5.76
N PRO A 70 -9.42 -14.64 -5.75
CA PRO A 70 -8.29 -14.54 -6.68
C PRO A 70 -8.69 -14.43 -8.16
N ALA A 71 -9.85 -14.99 -8.55
CA ALA A 71 -10.34 -14.92 -9.91
C ALA A 71 -10.78 -13.51 -10.33
N ASP A 72 -11.11 -12.63 -9.38
CA ASP A 72 -11.52 -11.25 -9.65
C ASP A 72 -10.31 -10.32 -9.90
N ILE A 73 -9.12 -10.71 -9.43
CA ILE A 73 -7.91 -9.88 -9.42
C ILE A 73 -7.53 -9.38 -10.82
N PRO A 74 -7.48 -10.21 -11.88
CA PRO A 74 -7.10 -9.72 -13.22
C PRO A 74 -8.01 -8.59 -13.72
N THR A 75 -9.32 -8.70 -13.48
CA THR A 75 -10.29 -7.67 -13.87
C THR A 75 -10.10 -6.38 -13.07
N ILE A 76 -9.88 -6.50 -11.75
CA ILE A 76 -9.67 -5.34 -10.87
C ILE A 76 -8.38 -4.61 -11.24
N VAL A 77 -7.29 -5.34 -11.53
CA VAL A 77 -6.02 -4.75 -11.97
C VAL A 77 -6.21 -3.97 -13.27
N ALA A 78 -6.87 -4.55 -14.27
CA ALA A 78 -7.13 -3.87 -15.55
C ALA A 78 -7.94 -2.58 -15.36
N GLN A 79 -8.95 -2.60 -14.48
CA GLN A 79 -9.74 -1.40 -14.16
C GLN A 79 -8.93 -0.36 -13.39
N ALA A 80 -8.11 -0.79 -12.42
CA ALA A 80 -7.27 0.10 -11.62
C ALA A 80 -6.29 0.88 -12.51
N GLN A 81 -5.68 0.24 -13.51
CA GLN A 81 -4.76 0.90 -14.44
C GLN A 81 -5.37 2.06 -15.23
N GLN A 82 -6.69 2.03 -15.45
CA GLN A 82 -7.41 3.08 -16.17
C GLN A 82 -7.98 4.15 -15.22
N ALA A 83 -7.98 3.90 -13.91
CA ALA A 83 -8.58 4.79 -12.93
C ALA A 83 -7.76 6.09 -12.79
N SER A 84 -8.46 7.23 -12.80
CA SER A 84 -7.82 8.55 -12.61
C SER A 84 -7.16 8.71 -11.24
N SER A 85 -7.66 8.00 -10.22
CA SER A 85 -7.08 7.98 -8.87
C SER A 85 -5.64 7.48 -8.84
N MET A 86 -5.26 6.59 -9.77
CA MET A 86 -3.88 6.08 -9.86
C MET A 86 -2.89 7.11 -10.37
N LYS A 87 -3.34 8.15 -11.08
CA LYS A 87 -2.47 9.25 -11.55
C LYS A 87 -1.88 10.08 -10.41
N GLY A 88 -2.54 10.08 -9.24
CA GLY A 88 -2.07 10.77 -8.04
C GLY A 88 -1.09 9.95 -7.19
N ASN A 89 -0.87 8.67 -7.51
CA ASN A 89 0.08 7.84 -6.77
C ASN A 89 1.51 8.35 -7.05
N PRO A 90 2.40 8.45 -6.03
CA PRO A 90 3.72 9.04 -6.21
C PRO A 90 4.66 8.23 -7.14
N ILE A 91 4.29 6.99 -7.45
CA ILE A 91 4.95 6.14 -8.43
C ILE A 91 3.90 5.29 -9.17
N ALA A 92 4.06 5.10 -10.47
CA ALA A 92 3.20 4.19 -11.22
C ALA A 92 3.49 2.74 -10.82
N LEU A 93 2.49 2.05 -10.27
CA LEU A 93 2.58 0.63 -9.93
C LEU A 93 2.32 -0.23 -11.17
N THR A 94 3.07 -1.31 -11.32
CA THR A 94 2.91 -2.26 -12.43
C THR A 94 1.69 -3.16 -12.20
N PRO A 95 1.13 -3.82 -13.24
CA PRO A 95 0.06 -4.80 -13.05
C PRO A 95 0.42 -5.89 -12.03
N GLU A 96 1.68 -6.31 -12.01
CA GLU A 96 2.20 -7.35 -11.11
C GLU A 96 2.24 -6.85 -9.66
N GLU A 97 2.72 -5.61 -9.44
CA GLU A 97 2.71 -4.98 -8.12
C GLU A 97 1.26 -4.78 -7.61
N LEU A 98 0.32 -4.39 -8.48
CA LEU A 98 -1.10 -4.26 -8.14
C LEU A 98 -1.74 -5.62 -7.81
N SER A 99 -1.43 -6.65 -8.59
CA SER A 99 -1.90 -8.01 -8.35
C SER A 99 -1.41 -8.53 -7.00
N GLU A 100 -0.14 -8.31 -6.67
CA GLU A 100 0.45 -8.73 -5.41
C GLU A 100 -0.21 -8.03 -4.21
N ILE A 101 -0.51 -6.73 -4.32
CA ILE A 101 -1.27 -6.00 -3.28
C ILE A 101 -2.61 -6.68 -3.02
N LEU A 102 -3.35 -7.03 -4.09
CA LEU A 102 -4.66 -7.65 -3.96
C LEU A 102 -4.57 -9.06 -3.36
N HIS A 103 -3.61 -9.87 -3.79
CA HIS A 103 -3.40 -11.21 -3.23
C HIS A 103 -3.07 -11.18 -1.74
N ARG A 104 -2.25 -10.22 -1.29
CA ARG A 104 -1.92 -10.06 0.13
C ARG A 104 -3.08 -9.54 0.98
N ALA A 105 -4.00 -8.82 0.37
CA ALA A 105 -5.15 -8.21 1.05
C ALA A 105 -6.41 -9.10 1.08
N LEU A 106 -6.35 -10.29 0.46
CA LEU A 106 -7.40 -11.30 0.51
C LEU A 106 -7.62 -11.82 1.93
#